data_AF-A0A428XQS4-F1
#
_entry.id   AF-A0A428XQS4-F1
#
_cell.length_a   1.000
_cell.length_b   1.000
_cell.length_c   1.000
_cell.angle_alpha   90.00
_cell.angle_beta   90.00
_cell.angle_gamma   90.00
#
_symmetry.space_group_name_H-M   'P 1'
#
loop_
_entity.id
_entity.type
_entity.pdbx_description
1 polymer ?
#
loop_
_entity_poly.entity_id
_entity_poly.type
_entity_poly.pdbx_seq_one_letter_code
_entity_poly.pdbx_strand_id
1 'polypeptide(L)' 'MDWPESTRPLPSSAPSIADARHLEWFAERVGSTFAAGIVLHIGPRVFRLAERIVAVPIASLWALRMTD' A
#
# COMPACT_ATOMS: atom_id res chain seq x y z
N MET A 1 24.05 -28.12 11.00
CA MET A 1 24.34 -26.74 11.41
C MET A 1 23.00 -26.02 11.42
N ASP A 2 22.37 -25.94 12.59
CA ASP A 2 21.02 -25.37 12.75
C ASP A 2 21.19 -23.90 13.16
N TRP A 3 20.82 -22.97 12.28
CA TRP A 3 20.93 -21.54 12.56
C TRP A 3 19.70 -21.10 13.38
N PRO A 4 19.84 -20.56 14.60
CA PRO A 4 18.74 -20.28 15.53
C PRO A 4 17.80 -19.14 15.12
N GLU A 5 17.84 -18.69 13.87
CA GLU A 5 17.07 -17.54 13.36
C GLU A 5 16.05 -17.93 12.26
N SER A 6 15.87 -19.22 12.00
CA SER A 6 15.01 -19.74 10.93
C SER A 6 13.51 -19.43 11.10
N THR A 7 13.08 -18.87 12.23
CA THR A 7 11.69 -18.53 12.53
C THR A 7 11.37 -17.04 12.51
N ARG A 8 12.36 -16.14 12.34
CA ARG A 8 12.05 -14.71 12.23
C ARG A 8 11.61 -14.40 10.79
N PRO A 9 10.34 -14.01 10.56
CA PRO A 9 9.94 -13.58 9.22
C PRO A 9 10.82 -12.40 8.82
N LEU A 10 11.45 -12.51 7.65
CA LEU A 10 12.23 -11.41 7.08
C LEU A 10 11.31 -10.18 6.93
N PRO A 11 11.83 -8.96 7.12
CA PRO A 11 11.05 -7.75 6.90
C PRO A 11 10.47 -7.79 5.49
N SER A 12 9.14 -7.85 5.43
CA SER A 12 8.43 -7.84 4.17
C SER A 12 8.29 -6.39 3.72
N SER A 13 8.72 -6.09 2.50
CA SER A 13 8.41 -4.80 1.84
C SER A 13 7.01 -4.80 1.22
N ALA A 14 6.19 -5.83 1.49
CA ALA A 14 4.79 -5.84 1.10
C ALA A 14 4.02 -4.85 1.99
N PRO A 15 3.25 -3.93 1.38
CA PRO A 15 2.38 -3.03 2.13
C PRO A 15 1.39 -3.77 3.02
N SER A 16 1.07 -3.15 4.13
CA SER A 16 0.13 -3.61 5.15
C SER A 16 -0.86 -2.51 5.50
N ILE A 17 -1.90 -2.86 6.27
CA ILE A 17 -2.87 -1.88 6.81
C ILE A 17 -2.15 -0.78 7.61
N ALA A 18 -1.05 -1.11 8.31
CA ALA A 18 -0.29 -0.13 9.08
C ALA A 18 0.31 1.01 8.23
N ASP A 19 0.56 0.76 6.94
CA ASP A 19 1.07 1.76 6.00
C ASP A 19 -0.02 2.74 5.54
N ALA A 20 -1.30 2.42 5.75
CA ALA A 20 -2.45 3.26 5.43
C ALA A 20 -2.83 4.23 6.55
N ARG A 21 -2.32 4.06 7.78
CA ARG A 21 -2.82 4.77 8.99
C ARG A 21 -2.87 6.29 8.87
N HIS A 22 -1.90 6.91 8.18
CA HIS A 22 -1.87 8.36 8.02
C HIS A 22 -2.89 8.84 6.99
N LEU A 23 -3.20 8.01 5.98
CA LEU A 23 -4.26 8.29 5.01
C LEU A 23 -5.63 8.11 5.65
N GLU A 24 -5.81 7.13 6.53
CA GLU A 24 -7.05 6.96 7.31
C GLU A 24 -7.31 8.17 8.21
N TRP A 25 -6.32 8.56 9.02
CA TRP A 25 -6.39 9.78 9.83
C TRP A 25 -6.71 11.03 8.99
N PHE A 26 -6.12 11.15 7.79
CA PHE A 26 -6.40 12.28 6.91
C PHE A 26 -7.83 12.20 6.36
N ALA A 27 -8.27 11.02 5.92
CA ALA A 27 -9.62 10.77 5.43
C ALA A 27 -10.69 11.12 6.47
N GLU A 28 -10.45 10.78 7.75
CA GLU A 28 -11.32 11.17 8.87
C GLU A 28 -11.43 12.70 9.01
N ARG A 29 -10.34 13.44 8.76
CA ARG A 29 -10.29 14.90 8.91
C ARG A 29 -10.94 15.64 7.74
N VAL A 30 -10.80 15.16 6.52
CA VAL A 30 -11.40 15.78 5.32
C VAL A 30 -12.80 15.22 5.01
N GLY A 31 -13.19 14.12 5.65
CA GLY A 31 -14.51 13.52 5.57
C GLY A 31 -14.89 13.11 4.14
N SER A 32 -16.11 13.46 3.74
CA SER A 32 -16.68 13.09 2.44
C SER A 32 -15.89 13.59 1.22
N THR A 33 -15.05 14.62 1.40
CA THR A 33 -14.23 15.19 0.31
C THR A 33 -12.94 14.42 0.05
N PHE A 34 -12.51 13.56 0.99
CA PHE A 34 -11.50 12.56 0.67
C PHE A 34 -12.02 11.76 -0.52
N ALA A 35 -11.25 11.57 -1.59
CA ALA A 35 -11.69 10.79 -2.76
C ALA A 35 -11.13 9.36 -2.72
N ALA A 36 -9.83 9.24 -2.50
CA ALA A 36 -9.09 7.99 -2.34
C ALA A 36 -7.72 8.26 -1.73
N GLY A 37 -7.10 7.24 -1.14
CA GLY A 37 -5.71 7.24 -0.72
C GLY A 37 -4.90 6.20 -1.48
N ILE A 38 -3.66 6.54 -1.83
CA ILE A 38 -2.74 5.67 -2.57
C ILE A 38 -1.43 5.55 -1.79
N VAL A 39 -1.04 4.32 -1.47
CA VAL A 39 0.31 3.97 -1.01
C VAL A 39 1.10 3.44 -2.19
N LEU A 40 2.25 4.04 -2.49
CA LEU A 40 3.11 3.60 -3.59
C LEU A 40 4.20 2.66 -3.06
N HIS A 41 4.42 1.52 -3.72
CA HIS A 41 5.44 0.55 -3.33
C HIS A 41 6.17 -0.08 -4.53
N ILE A 42 7.29 -0.77 -4.31
CA ILE A 42 8.16 -1.27 -5.39
C ILE A 42 7.72 -2.63 -5.94
N GLY A 43 6.92 -3.39 -5.17
CA GLY A 43 6.40 -4.70 -5.58
C GLY A 43 5.38 -4.64 -6.74
N PRO A 44 5.08 -5.78 -7.41
CA PRO A 44 4.25 -5.80 -8.62
C PRO A 44 2.75 -5.96 -8.37
N ARG A 45 2.31 -6.15 -7.11
CA ARG A 45 0.92 -6.47 -6.76
C ARG A 45 0.19 -5.26 -6.21
N VAL A 46 -1.11 -5.17 -6.43
CA VAL A 46 -1.98 -4.19 -5.76
C VAL A 46 -2.54 -4.81 -4.47
N PHE A 47 -2.68 -4.00 -3.42
CA PHE A 47 -3.28 -4.41 -2.15
C PHE A 47 -4.40 -3.45 -1.76
N ARG A 48 -5.57 -3.98 -1.37
CA ARG A 48 -6.58 -3.16 -0.68
C ARG A 48 -6.18 -3.05 0.79
N LEU A 49 -5.95 -1.83 1.27
CA LEU A 49 -5.51 -1.59 2.65
C LEU A 49 -6.67 -1.15 3.55
N ALA A 50 -7.58 -0.34 3.01
CA ALA A 50 -8.81 0.07 3.68
C ALA A 50 -9.91 0.32 2.63
N GLU A 51 -11.11 0.73 3.06
CA GLU A 51 -12.27 0.94 2.17
C GLU A 51 -11.95 1.82 0.95
N ARG A 52 -11.15 2.87 1.16
CA ARG A 52 -10.83 3.88 0.13
C ARG A 52 -9.33 4.06 -0.07
N ILE A 53 -8.53 3.10 0.41
CA ILE A 53 -7.07 3.17 0.38
C ILE A 53 -6.52 1.89 -0.23
N VAL A 54 -5.72 2.06 -1.27
CA VAL A 54 -5.04 0.97 -1.98
C VAL A 54 -3.54 1.21 -1.98
N ALA A 55 -2.76 0.13 -1.92
CA ALA A 55 -1.36 0.17 -2.28
C ALA A 55 -1.20 -0.29 -3.74
N VAL A 56 -0.49 0.49 -4.54
CA VAL A 56 -0.21 0.18 -5.95
C VAL A 56 1.29 0.24 -6.24
N PRO A 57 1.79 -0.52 -7.23
CA PRO A 57 3.17 -0.40 -7.67
C PRO A 57 3.49 1.04 -8.09
N ILE A 58 4.65 1.57 -7.72
CA ILE A 58 5.12 2.90 -8.14
C ILE A 58 5.11 3.02 -9.67
N ALA A 59 5.44 1.92 -10.37
CA ALA A 59 5.36 1.80 -11.83
C ALA A 59 4.00 2.19 -12.43
N SER A 60 2.91 2.12 -11.65
CA SER A 60 1.56 2.51 -12.08
C SER A 60 1.44 3.97 -12.49
N LEU A 61 2.33 4.85 -12.01
CA LEU A 61 2.36 6.26 -12.43
C LEU A 61 2.73 6.45 -13.90
N TRP A 62 3.45 5.48 -14.49
CA TRP A 62 3.90 5.51 -15.89
C TRP A 62 3.19 4.48 -16.77
N ALA A 63 2.44 3.55 -16.17
CA ALA A 63 1.56 2.63 -16.90
C ALA A 63 0.33 3.33 -17.49
N LEU A 64 0.19 4.65 -17.28
CA LEU A 64 -0.87 5.46 -17.84
C LEU A 64 -0.70 5.58 -19.37
N ARG A 65 -1.24 4.61 -20.11
CA ARG A 65 -1.87 4.81 -21.42
C ARG A 65 -2.62 3.54 -21.83
N MET A 66 -3.93 3.68 -21.95
CA MET A 66 -4.76 3.18 -23.05
C MET A 66 -6.21 3.50 -22.69
N THR A 67 -6.60 4.74 -22.97
CA THR A 67 -8.00 5.05 -23.28
C THR A 67 -8.02 5.20 -24.80
N ASP A 68 -8.83 4.37 -25.47
CA ASP A 68 -9.27 4.62 -26.84
C ASP A 68 -10.20 5.84 -26.89
#